data_AF-A0A950VU38-F1
#
_entry.id   AF-A0A950VU38-F1
#
_cell.length_a   1.000
_cell.length_b   1.000
_cell.length_c   1.000
_cell.angle_alpha   90.00
_cell.angle_beta   90.00
_cell.angle_gamma   90.00
#
_symmetry.space_group_name_H-M   'P 1'
#
loop_
_entity.id
_entity.type
_entity.pdbx_description
1 polymer ?
#
loop_
_entity_poly.entity_id
_entity_poly.type
_entity_poly.pdbx_seq_one_letter_code
_entity_poly.pdbx_strand_id
1 'polypeptide(L)'
;MGWRLLLFLVLVALACHRETPHAAKKATSEVDFESLPSRNAYAGSASCKECHESAFERWSHDWHARALTPANAKNVAGDFGNHHFRGESSEAWMSRKGEAFVMRTRNREGQLADYPVSWVIGGKRMQDSVAVMPDGRWQVLPVYFHVTGGGAWVDYNEAKQGHVTPDHPYFWTNFRRTANKECLECHATGVDVRYDRA
;
A
#
# COMPACT_ATOMS: atom_id res chain seq x y z
N MET A 1 2.89 -34.42 -72.92
CA MET A 1 2.97 -33.07 -72.31
C MET A 1 1.54 -32.60 -72.07
N GLY A 2 1.01 -32.66 -70.84
CA GLY A 2 -0.38 -32.25 -70.56
C GLY A 2 -1.03 -32.86 -69.31
N TRP A 3 -0.56 -34.01 -68.82
CA TRP A 3 -1.10 -34.65 -67.61
C TRP A 3 -0.58 -34.03 -66.29
N ARG A 4 0.42 -33.15 -66.34
CA ARG A 4 0.98 -32.53 -65.11
C ARG A 4 0.16 -31.37 -64.54
N LEU A 5 -0.90 -30.90 -65.23
CA LEU A 5 -1.75 -29.80 -64.72
C LEU A 5 -3.02 -30.26 -63.97
N LEU A 6 -3.43 -31.52 -64.09
CA LEU A 6 -4.66 -32.03 -63.44
C LEU A 6 -4.43 -32.64 -62.04
N LEU A 7 -3.17 -32.87 -61.67
CA LEU A 7 -2.80 -33.40 -60.34
C LEU A 7 -2.59 -32.31 -59.27
N PHE A 8 -2.55 -31.03 -59.65
CA PHE A 8 -2.44 -29.92 -58.69
C PHE A 8 -3.78 -29.33 -58.25
N LEU A 9 -4.89 -29.64 -58.94
CA LEU A 9 -6.22 -29.14 -58.59
C LEU A 9 -7.02 -30.07 -57.67
N VAL A 10 -6.55 -31.30 -57.43
CA VAL A 10 -7.20 -32.25 -56.49
C VAL A 10 -6.58 -32.20 -55.08
N LEU A 11 -5.34 -31.71 -54.93
CA LEU A 11 -4.63 -31.71 -53.65
C LEU A 11 -4.88 -30.48 -52.76
N VAL A 12 -5.52 -29.42 -53.27
CA VAL A 12 -5.82 -28.21 -52.46
C VAL A 12 -7.22 -28.25 -51.83
N ALA A 13 -8.12 -29.11 -52.33
CA ALA A 13 -9.47 -29.22 -51.78
C ALA A 13 -9.59 -30.10 -50.52
N LEU A 14 -8.58 -30.90 -50.19
CA LEU A 14 -8.56 -31.73 -48.96
C LEU A 14 -7.80 -31.11 -47.78
N ALA A 15 -7.17 -29.94 -47.95
CA ALA A 15 -6.43 -29.26 -46.88
C ALA A 15 -7.26 -28.22 -46.10
N CYS A 16 -8.59 -28.26 -46.24
CA CYS A 16 -9.52 -27.46 -45.47
C CYS A 16 -10.55 -28.35 -44.75
N HIS A 17 -10.10 -29.46 -44.16
CA HIS A 17 -10.80 -29.95 -42.99
C HIS A 17 -10.54 -28.96 -41.86
N ARG A 18 -11.47 -28.01 -41.69
CA ARG A 18 -11.63 -27.28 -40.43
C ARG A 18 -11.75 -28.34 -39.34
N GLU A 19 -10.70 -28.49 -38.55
CA GLU A 19 -10.85 -29.10 -37.23
C GLU A 19 -12.00 -28.35 -36.56
N THR A 20 -13.06 -29.06 -36.21
CA THR A 20 -14.12 -28.53 -35.36
C THR A 20 -13.42 -27.90 -34.16
N PRO A 21 -13.59 -26.60 -33.89
CA PRO A 21 -12.97 -25.99 -32.72
C PRO A 21 -13.44 -26.83 -31.54
N HIS A 22 -12.50 -27.52 -30.90
CA HIS A 22 -12.76 -28.11 -29.60
C HIS A 22 -13.31 -26.97 -28.76
N ALA A 23 -14.59 -27.05 -28.41
CA ALA A 23 -15.22 -26.07 -27.56
C ALA A 23 -14.31 -25.98 -26.34
N ALA A 24 -13.58 -24.86 -26.23
CA ALA A 24 -12.73 -24.61 -25.09
C ALA A 24 -13.66 -24.78 -23.91
N LYS A 25 -13.42 -25.81 -23.08
CA LYS A 25 -14.15 -25.95 -21.83
C LYS A 25 -13.96 -24.62 -21.14
N LYS A 26 -15.02 -23.82 -21.09
CA LYS A 26 -15.03 -22.54 -20.40
C LYS A 26 -14.65 -22.92 -18.98
N ALA A 27 -13.39 -22.64 -18.61
CA ALA A 27 -12.90 -22.85 -17.27
C ALA A 27 -13.72 -21.89 -16.40
N THR A 28 -14.85 -22.40 -15.93
CA THR A 28 -15.69 -21.82 -14.91
C THR A 28 -15.06 -22.23 -13.58
N SER A 29 -13.79 -21.88 -13.39
CA SER A 29 -13.38 -21.55 -12.04
C SER A 29 -13.71 -20.07 -11.91
N GLU A 30 -14.95 -19.80 -11.50
CA GLU A 30 -15.17 -18.62 -10.67
C GLU A 30 -14.18 -18.78 -9.53
N VAL A 31 -13.07 -18.06 -9.62
CA VAL A 31 -12.22 -17.87 -8.45
C VAL A 31 -13.13 -17.11 -7.50
N ASP A 32 -13.63 -17.81 -6.49
CA ASP A 32 -14.41 -17.20 -5.43
C ASP A 32 -13.46 -16.28 -4.65
N PHE A 33 -13.33 -15.04 -5.12
CA PHE A 33 -12.54 -13.99 -4.48
C PHE A 33 -13.18 -13.54 -3.14
N GLU A 34 -14.34 -14.10 -2.75
CA GLU A 34 -15.20 -13.56 -1.70
C GLU A 34 -14.86 -14.02 -0.28
N SER A 35 -13.89 -14.92 -0.07
CA SER A 35 -13.54 -15.35 1.31
C SER A 35 -12.08 -15.12 1.66
N LEU A 36 -11.68 -13.85 1.70
CA LEU A 36 -10.56 -13.48 2.58
C LEU A 36 -10.88 -14.01 4.00
N PRO A 37 -9.91 -14.67 4.67
CA PRO A 37 -10.15 -15.19 6.01
C PRO A 37 -10.68 -14.08 6.92
N SER A 38 -11.76 -14.34 7.67
CA SER A 38 -12.26 -13.37 8.65
C SER A 38 -11.13 -12.95 9.61
N ARG A 39 -11.20 -11.77 10.24
CA ARG A 39 -10.17 -11.34 11.20
C ARG A 39 -9.89 -12.40 12.28
N ASN A 40 -10.91 -13.17 12.66
CA ASN A 40 -10.82 -14.23 13.65
C ASN A 40 -10.08 -15.50 13.16
N ALA A 41 -9.78 -15.59 11.86
CA ALA A 41 -8.98 -16.68 11.28
C ALA A 41 -7.47 -16.45 11.43
N TYR A 42 -7.03 -15.25 11.86
CA TYR A 42 -5.63 -14.96 12.15
C TYR A 42 -5.34 -15.18 13.63
N ALA A 43 -4.49 -16.16 13.95
CA ALA A 43 -4.12 -16.50 15.33
C ALA A 43 -3.26 -15.43 16.03
N GLY A 44 -2.65 -14.52 15.25
CA GLY A 44 -1.70 -13.52 15.73
C GLY A 44 -0.33 -14.13 16.02
N SER A 45 0.75 -13.42 15.70
CA SER A 45 2.11 -13.98 15.83
C SER A 45 2.49 -14.36 17.27
N ALA A 46 1.90 -13.72 18.27
CA ALA A 46 2.15 -14.00 19.68
C ALA A 46 1.76 -15.44 20.07
N SER A 47 0.73 -16.02 19.46
CA SER A 47 0.31 -17.40 19.75
C SER A 47 1.36 -18.43 19.30
N CYS A 48 2.23 -18.06 18.36
CA CYS A 48 3.27 -18.94 17.84
C CYS A 48 4.47 -19.05 18.80
N LYS A 49 4.63 -18.11 19.74
CA LYS A 49 5.83 -18.00 20.58
C LYS A 49 6.05 -19.24 21.45
N GLU A 50 5.00 -19.79 22.03
CA GLU A 50 5.09 -20.91 22.99
C GLU A 50 5.74 -22.16 22.38
N CYS A 51 5.47 -22.45 21.11
CA CYS A 51 6.06 -23.60 20.40
C CYS A 51 7.28 -23.24 19.54
N HIS A 52 7.42 -21.97 19.12
CA HIS A 52 8.44 -21.51 18.17
C HIS A 52 9.27 -20.33 18.69
N GLU A 53 9.65 -20.36 19.97
CA GLU A 53 10.32 -19.25 20.67
C GLU A 53 11.49 -18.65 19.88
N SER A 54 12.48 -19.46 19.48
CA SER A 54 13.67 -18.93 18.79
C SER A 54 13.35 -18.28 17.45
N ALA A 55 12.35 -18.78 16.72
CA ALA A 55 11.91 -18.18 15.46
C ALA A 55 11.13 -16.89 15.70
N PHE A 56 10.24 -16.89 16.69
CA PHE A 56 9.49 -15.72 17.12
C PHE A 56 10.42 -14.58 17.56
N GLU A 57 11.40 -14.87 18.41
CA GLU A 57 12.35 -13.86 18.90
C GLU A 57 13.12 -13.22 17.74
N ARG A 58 13.69 -14.03 16.82
CA ARG A 58 14.36 -13.50 15.62
C ARG A 58 13.44 -12.65 14.75
N TRP A 59 12.22 -13.13 14.50
CA TRP A 59 11.23 -12.41 13.69
C TRP A 59 10.82 -11.09 14.34
N SER A 60 10.59 -11.07 15.66
CA SER A 60 10.09 -9.91 16.41
C SER A 60 11.04 -8.70 16.38
N HIS A 61 12.31 -8.94 16.09
CA HIS A 61 13.35 -7.93 15.93
C HIS A 61 13.64 -7.58 14.46
N ASP A 62 13.06 -8.29 13.50
CA ASP A 62 13.22 -8.02 12.06
C ASP A 62 12.24 -6.93 11.57
N TRP A 63 12.53 -6.37 10.41
CA TRP A 63 11.75 -5.33 9.76
C TRP A 63 10.38 -5.79 9.29
N HIS A 64 10.20 -7.09 9.03
CA HIS A 64 8.88 -7.65 8.74
C HIS A 64 7.92 -7.50 9.93
N ALA A 65 8.37 -7.75 11.16
CA ALA A 65 7.56 -7.53 12.36
C ALA A 65 7.23 -6.06 12.60
N ARG A 66 7.99 -5.16 11.97
CA ARG A 66 7.83 -3.70 12.07
C ARG A 66 7.22 -3.08 10.81
N ALA A 67 6.68 -3.88 9.88
CA ALA A 67 6.16 -3.40 8.60
C ALA A 67 5.03 -2.38 8.79
N LEU A 68 4.16 -2.59 9.78
CA LEU A 68 3.15 -1.66 10.29
C LEU A 68 3.15 -1.76 11.81
N THR A 69 3.27 -0.63 12.51
CA THR A 69 3.25 -0.60 13.98
C THR A 69 2.49 0.60 14.53
N PRO A 70 1.92 0.52 15.75
CA PRO A 70 1.32 1.68 16.39
C PRO A 70 2.36 2.78 16.61
N ALA A 71 1.96 4.03 16.43
CA ALA A 71 2.81 5.19 16.63
C ALA A 71 3.01 5.46 18.14
N ASN A 72 4.06 4.88 18.71
CA ASN A 72 4.48 5.11 20.09
C ASN A 72 6.00 5.35 20.15
N ALA A 73 6.51 5.70 21.33
CA ALA A 73 7.93 6.05 21.53
C ALA A 73 8.93 4.94 21.10
N LYS A 74 8.51 3.67 21.10
CA LYS A 74 9.37 2.55 20.66
C LYS A 74 9.43 2.42 19.13
N ASN A 75 8.35 2.80 18.45
CA ASN A 75 8.16 2.50 17.03
C ASN A 75 8.42 3.70 16.11
N VAL A 76 8.18 4.92 16.59
CA VAL A 76 8.40 6.14 15.80
C VAL A 76 9.89 6.45 15.70
N ALA A 77 10.39 6.46 14.47
CA ALA A 77 11.76 6.85 14.13
C ALA A 77 11.87 8.35 13.79
N GLY A 78 10.77 8.97 13.35
CA GLY A 78 10.76 10.38 12.95
C GLY A 78 10.88 11.35 14.10
N ASP A 79 11.47 12.52 13.82
CA ASP A 79 11.62 13.60 14.80
C ASP A 79 10.37 14.49 14.87
N PHE A 80 9.62 14.37 15.97
CA PHE A 80 8.45 15.17 16.29
C PHE A 80 8.75 16.24 17.36
N GLY A 81 10.01 16.67 17.48
CA GLY A 81 10.49 17.71 18.39
C GLY A 81 10.19 19.15 17.96
N ASN A 82 9.03 19.41 17.35
CA ASN A 82 8.63 20.71 16.75
C ASN A 82 9.39 21.08 15.48
N HIS A 83 9.50 20.14 14.55
CA HIS A 83 10.08 20.38 13.23
C HIS A 83 9.08 21.00 12.26
N HIS A 84 9.58 21.82 11.34
CA HIS A 84 8.81 22.36 10.21
C HIS A 84 9.45 21.88 8.92
N PHE A 85 8.62 21.28 8.06
CA PHE A 85 8.94 20.96 6.68
C PHE A 85 8.17 21.91 5.77
N ARG A 86 8.86 22.45 4.76
CA ARG A 86 8.25 23.23 3.69
C ARG A 86 8.89 22.84 2.35
N GLY A 87 8.11 22.18 1.53
CA GLY A 87 8.42 21.85 0.15
C GLY A 87 7.51 22.60 -0.82
N GLU A 88 7.59 22.25 -2.10
CA GLU A 88 6.74 22.83 -3.14
C GLU A 88 5.30 22.32 -3.10
N SER A 89 5.12 21.05 -2.72
CA SER A 89 3.80 20.38 -2.71
C SER A 89 3.20 20.26 -1.32
N SER A 90 4.04 20.18 -0.28
CA SER A 90 3.61 19.94 1.09
C SER A 90 4.25 20.90 2.07
N GLU A 91 3.48 21.25 3.10
CA GLU A 91 3.98 21.95 4.28
C GLU A 91 3.43 21.23 5.52
N ALA A 92 4.31 20.93 6.48
CA ALA A 92 3.94 20.15 7.66
C ALA A 92 4.75 20.56 8.90
N TRP A 93 4.10 20.48 10.07
CA TRP A 93 4.77 20.65 11.36
C TRP A 93 4.62 19.39 12.19
N MET A 94 5.74 18.85 12.67
CA MET A 94 5.82 17.59 13.40
C MET A 94 6.07 17.91 14.87
N SER A 95 5.10 17.60 15.71
CA SER A 95 5.10 17.93 17.14
C SER A 95 4.61 16.76 17.98
N ARG A 96 4.84 16.85 19.30
CA ARG A 96 4.23 15.96 20.28
C ARG A 96 3.16 16.70 21.08
N LYS A 97 2.08 16.01 21.42
CA LYS A 97 1.06 16.45 22.38
C LYS A 97 0.91 15.39 23.46
N GLY A 98 1.62 15.56 24.58
CA GLY A 98 1.79 14.48 25.56
C GLY A 98 2.52 13.29 24.92
N GLU A 99 1.92 12.11 24.97
CA GLU A 99 2.45 10.90 24.34
C GLU A 99 2.14 10.80 22.85
N ALA A 100 1.18 11.58 22.35
CA ALA A 100 0.74 11.52 20.97
C ALA A 100 1.71 12.25 20.03
N PHE A 101 1.94 11.64 18.87
CA PHE A 101 2.64 12.26 17.74
C PHE A 101 1.62 12.95 16.84
N VAL A 102 1.93 14.17 16.40
CA VAL A 102 1.01 14.98 15.61
C VAL A 102 1.74 15.57 14.42
N MET A 103 1.14 15.44 13.24
CA MET A 103 1.53 16.20 12.06
C MET A 103 0.44 17.22 11.73
N ARG A 104 0.78 18.50 11.81
CA ARG A 104 -0.09 19.58 11.36
C ARG A 104 0.15 19.83 9.88
N THR A 105 -0.89 19.83 9.04
CA THR A 105 -0.77 20.12 7.60
C THR A 105 -2.11 20.58 7.01
N ARG A 106 -2.13 21.01 5.75
CA ARG A 106 -3.33 21.52 5.07
C ARG A 106 -4.12 20.40 4.40
N ASN A 107 -5.44 20.37 4.57
CA ASN A 107 -6.32 19.49 3.81
C ASN A 107 -6.53 19.99 2.36
N ARG A 108 -7.43 19.32 1.63
CA ARG A 108 -7.75 19.66 0.22
C ARG A 108 -8.31 21.08 0.10
N GLU A 109 -9.04 21.53 1.11
CA GLU A 109 -9.65 22.86 1.22
C GLU A 109 -8.63 23.94 1.63
N GLY A 110 -7.35 23.57 1.83
CA GLY A 110 -6.29 24.47 2.26
C GLY A 110 -6.31 24.82 3.76
N GLN A 111 -7.22 24.21 4.53
CA GLN A 111 -7.37 24.45 5.96
C GLN A 111 -6.29 23.69 6.73
N LEU A 112 -5.64 24.38 7.65
CA LEU A 112 -4.61 23.79 8.50
C LEU A 112 -5.25 23.05 9.67
N ALA A 113 -4.88 21.78 9.85
CA ALA A 113 -5.41 20.94 10.94
C ALA A 113 -4.33 20.04 11.53
N ASP A 114 -4.58 19.58 12.76
CA ASP A 114 -3.73 18.62 13.47
C ASP A 114 -4.19 17.20 13.19
N TYR A 115 -3.30 16.36 12.66
CA TYR A 115 -3.56 14.95 12.40
C TYR A 115 -2.76 14.10 13.38
N PRO A 116 -3.41 13.39 14.32
CA PRO A 116 -2.75 12.42 15.16
C PRO A 116 -2.16 11.29 14.31
N VAL A 117 -0.86 11.02 14.49
CA VAL A 117 -0.21 9.88 13.88
C VAL A 117 -0.57 8.66 14.72
N SER A 118 -1.41 7.79 14.16
CA SER A 118 -1.90 6.60 14.86
C SER A 118 -1.03 5.37 14.56
N TRP A 119 -0.47 5.32 13.35
CA TRP A 119 0.35 4.22 12.85
C TRP A 119 1.57 4.73 12.11
N VAL A 120 2.60 3.89 12.05
CA VAL A 120 3.77 4.10 11.22
C VAL A 120 4.05 2.86 10.36
N ILE A 121 4.44 3.11 9.11
CA ILE A 121 4.80 2.08 8.13
C ILE A 121 6.31 2.17 7.87
N GLY A 122 7.02 1.04 7.94
CA GLY A 122 8.46 0.99 7.75
C GLY A 122 9.30 1.36 8.99
N GLY A 123 10.51 1.89 8.78
CA GLY A 123 11.43 2.26 9.86
C GLY A 123 12.91 1.99 9.61
N LYS A 124 13.27 1.11 8.66
CA LYS A 124 14.69 0.82 8.36
C LYS A 124 15.38 1.95 7.58
N ARG A 125 14.71 2.40 6.53
CA ARG A 125 15.25 3.36 5.52
C ARG A 125 14.40 4.61 5.45
N MET A 126 13.08 4.42 5.46
CA MET A 126 12.06 5.45 5.51
C MET A 126 10.96 5.02 6.47
N GLN A 127 10.25 5.99 7.05
CA GLN A 127 9.06 5.73 7.85
C GLN A 127 7.95 6.70 7.49
N ASP A 128 6.80 6.13 7.15
CA ASP A 128 5.60 6.87 6.80
C ASP A 128 4.72 7.06 8.03
N SER A 129 4.17 8.26 8.20
CA SER A 129 3.19 8.56 9.25
C SER A 129 1.78 8.40 8.71
N VAL A 130 0.90 7.74 9.47
CA VAL A 130 -0.46 7.45 9.04
C VAL A 130 -1.46 7.98 10.07
N ALA A 131 -2.42 8.77 9.59
CA ALA A 131 -3.57 9.23 10.35
C ALA A 131 -4.80 8.40 10.01
N VAL A 132 -5.62 8.07 11.02
CA VAL A 132 -6.94 7.45 10.81
C VAL A 132 -7.99 8.56 10.83
N MET A 133 -8.69 8.71 9.72
CA MET A 133 -9.69 9.74 9.48
C MET A 133 -11.04 9.34 10.09
N PRO A 134 -11.96 10.30 10.36
CA PRO A 134 -13.28 9.99 10.91
C PRO A 134 -14.14 9.06 10.05
N ASP A 135 -13.91 9.04 8.72
CA ASP A 135 -14.60 8.16 7.76
C ASP A 135 -13.98 6.75 7.67
N GLY A 136 -12.98 6.46 8.50
CA GLY A 136 -12.28 5.17 8.55
C GLY A 136 -11.12 5.05 7.56
N ARG A 137 -10.85 6.06 6.72
CA ARG A 137 -9.64 6.05 5.86
C ARG A 137 -8.38 6.18 6.69
N TRP A 138 -7.38 5.38 6.37
CA TRP A 138 -6.02 5.54 6.85
C TRP A 138 -5.27 6.31 5.78
N GLN A 139 -4.86 7.54 6.06
CA GLN A 139 -4.15 8.40 5.12
C GLN A 139 -2.67 8.45 5.45
N VAL A 140 -1.84 8.19 4.45
CA VAL A 140 -0.40 8.45 4.52
C VAL A 140 -0.19 9.96 4.43
N LEU A 141 0.28 10.54 5.53
CA LEU A 141 0.53 11.96 5.69
C LEU A 141 1.59 12.47 4.69
N PRO A 142 1.61 13.77 4.37
CA PRO A 142 2.28 14.27 3.17
C PRO A 142 3.81 14.13 3.14
N VAL A 143 4.46 14.00 4.31
CA VAL A 143 5.91 13.82 4.41
C VAL A 143 6.25 12.53 5.14
N TYR A 144 7.36 11.91 4.74
CA TYR A 144 7.94 10.76 5.42
C TYR A 144 9.27 11.13 6.06
N PHE A 145 9.71 10.30 7.00
CA PHE A 145 11.01 10.46 7.62
C PHE A 145 12.05 9.58 6.94
N HIS A 146 13.09 10.19 6.37
CA HIS A 146 14.17 9.51 5.66
C HIS A 146 15.29 9.11 6.65
N VAL A 147 15.09 7.97 7.32
CA VAL A 147 15.98 7.43 8.35
C VAL A 147 17.44 7.34 7.88
N THR A 148 17.68 6.77 6.70
CA THR A 148 19.06 6.60 6.18
C THR A 148 19.60 7.79 5.41
N GLY A 149 18.77 8.80 5.13
CA GLY A 149 19.18 10.02 4.43
C GLY A 149 19.40 11.20 5.36
N GLY A 150 20.07 10.96 6.49
CA GLY A 150 20.39 12.01 7.47
C GLY A 150 19.28 12.32 8.47
N GLY A 151 18.21 11.52 8.55
CA GLY A 151 17.14 11.72 9.53
C GLY A 151 16.34 12.99 9.27
N ALA A 152 15.90 13.18 8.02
CA ALA A 152 15.17 14.37 7.59
C ALA A 152 13.74 14.04 7.16
N TRP A 153 12.85 15.03 7.28
CA TRP A 153 11.52 14.98 6.69
C TRP A 153 11.59 15.31 5.20
N VAL A 154 10.90 14.52 4.37
CA VAL A 154 10.95 14.60 2.90
C VAL A 154 9.55 14.44 2.32
N ASP A 155 9.25 15.18 1.25
CA ASP A 155 8.02 15.02 0.46
C ASP A 155 8.17 13.83 -0.52
N TYR A 156 7.10 13.07 -0.71
CA TYR A 156 7.08 11.95 -1.66
C TYR A 156 7.08 12.38 -3.13
N ASN A 157 6.57 13.58 -3.40
CA ASN A 157 6.18 14.01 -4.74
C ASN A 157 7.28 14.77 -5.47
N GLU A 158 8.10 15.55 -4.76
CA GLU A 158 9.04 16.50 -5.36
C GLU A 158 9.96 15.86 -6.42
N ALA A 159 10.51 14.67 -6.13
CA ALA A 159 11.42 14.01 -7.06
C ALA A 159 10.73 13.15 -8.14
N LYS A 160 9.43 12.84 -8.01
CA LYS A 160 8.76 11.83 -8.84
C LYS A 160 7.60 12.37 -9.67
N GLN A 161 6.77 13.21 -9.06
CA GLN A 161 5.54 13.74 -9.63
C GLN A 161 5.65 15.24 -9.94
N GLY A 162 6.68 15.92 -9.44
CA GLY A 162 6.78 17.37 -9.47
C GLY A 162 5.79 18.02 -8.48
N HIS A 163 5.35 19.24 -8.79
CA HIS A 163 4.39 19.96 -7.96
C HIS A 163 3.01 19.28 -7.96
N VAL A 164 2.49 18.98 -6.76
CA VAL A 164 1.21 18.31 -6.53
C VAL A 164 0.23 19.28 -5.88
N THR A 165 -0.85 19.58 -6.59
CA THR A 165 -1.97 20.41 -6.11
C THR A 165 -3.06 19.55 -5.46
N PRO A 166 -4.03 20.13 -4.72
CA PRO A 166 -5.15 19.39 -4.12
C PRO A 166 -5.96 18.52 -5.08
N ASP A 167 -6.01 18.85 -6.37
CA ASP A 167 -6.73 18.08 -7.39
C ASP A 167 -5.94 16.87 -7.92
N HIS A 168 -4.64 16.81 -7.64
CA HIS A 168 -3.78 15.76 -8.12
C HIS A 168 -3.98 14.44 -7.33
N PRO A 169 -4.01 13.26 -7.97
CA PRO A 169 -4.27 11.99 -7.29
C PRO A 169 -3.37 11.67 -6.10
N TYR A 170 -2.11 12.16 -6.13
CA TYR A 170 -1.10 11.97 -5.09
C TYR A 170 -1.08 13.05 -4.00
N PHE A 171 -2.00 14.01 -4.04
CA PHE A 171 -2.19 14.90 -2.90
C PHE A 171 -2.62 14.07 -1.69
N TRP A 172 -2.09 14.39 -0.50
CA TRP A 172 -2.08 13.46 0.64
C TRP A 172 -3.48 13.06 1.15
N THR A 173 -4.53 13.82 0.85
CA THR A 173 -5.93 13.48 1.20
C THR A 173 -6.65 12.62 0.14
N ASN A 174 -6.02 12.39 -1.01
CA ASN A 174 -6.60 11.71 -2.16
C ASN A 174 -6.26 10.20 -2.18
N PHE A 175 -6.91 9.46 -3.08
CA PHE A 175 -6.95 8.00 -3.08
C PHE A 175 -5.60 7.31 -3.25
N ARG A 176 -4.62 7.91 -3.97
CA ARG A 176 -3.26 7.33 -4.09
C ARG A 176 -2.46 7.40 -2.79
N ARG A 177 -3.05 7.99 -1.75
CA ARG A 177 -2.46 8.18 -0.42
C ARG A 177 -3.28 7.50 0.67
N THR A 178 -4.32 6.74 0.28
CA THR A 178 -5.13 5.92 1.19
C THR A 178 -4.44 4.59 1.45
N ALA A 179 -3.84 4.47 2.64
CA ALA A 179 -3.08 3.30 3.07
C ALA A 179 -3.91 2.02 3.02
N ASN A 180 -5.22 2.07 3.31
CA ASN A 180 -6.11 0.91 3.27
C ASN A 180 -5.90 0.05 2.02
N LYS A 181 -5.83 0.69 0.85
CA LYS A 181 -5.63 0.01 -0.42
C LYS A 181 -4.17 0.05 -0.88
N GLU A 182 -3.48 1.16 -0.71
CA GLU A 182 -2.16 1.35 -1.34
C GLU A 182 -1.01 0.80 -0.48
N CYS A 183 -1.26 0.37 0.77
CA CYS A 183 -0.20 -0.05 1.69
C CYS A 183 -0.56 -1.28 2.54
N LEU A 184 -1.77 -1.33 3.12
CA LEU A 184 -2.07 -2.30 4.18
C LEU A 184 -2.15 -3.74 3.69
N GLU A 185 -2.42 -3.97 2.40
CA GLU A 185 -2.39 -5.33 1.80
C GLU A 185 -1.01 -6.00 1.90
N CYS A 186 0.07 -5.22 1.85
CA CYS A 186 1.44 -5.71 1.88
C CYS A 186 2.09 -5.56 3.27
N HIS A 187 1.61 -4.61 4.07
CA HIS A 187 2.24 -4.23 5.34
C HIS A 187 1.54 -4.78 6.58
N ALA A 188 0.38 -5.42 6.43
CA ALA A 188 -0.38 -5.95 7.54
C ALA A 188 -0.98 -7.33 7.22
N THR A 189 -1.40 -8.02 8.28
CA THR A 189 -2.19 -9.26 8.20
C THR A 189 -3.44 -9.10 9.05
N GLY A 190 -4.57 -9.64 8.59
CA GLY A 190 -5.83 -9.61 9.34
C GLY A 190 -6.38 -8.20 9.63
N VAL A 191 -6.02 -7.19 8.82
CA VAL A 191 -6.55 -5.83 8.93
C VAL A 191 -7.76 -5.68 8.01
N ASP A 192 -8.85 -5.11 8.54
CA ASP A 192 -9.98 -4.70 7.72
C ASP A 192 -9.69 -3.34 7.10
N VAL A 193 -9.61 -3.35 5.79
CA VAL A 193 -9.26 -2.18 4.98
C VAL A 193 -10.51 -1.44 4.48
N ARG A 194 -11.71 -1.89 4.83
CA ARG A 194 -12.95 -1.20 4.45
C ARG A 194 -13.12 0.09 5.25
N TYR A 195 -13.75 1.07 4.62
CA TYR A 195 -14.08 2.37 5.20
C TYR A 195 -15.31 2.92 4.50
N ASP A 196 -15.97 3.91 5.09
CA ASP A 196 -17.19 4.49 4.54
C ASP A 196 -16.83 5.41 3.37
N ARG A 197 -17.21 5.00 2.15
CA ARG A 197 -17.20 5.90 0.99
C ARG A 197 -18.46 6.74 1.05
N ALA A 198 -18.31 8.01 1.43
CA ALA A 198 -19.35 9.02 1.21
C ALA A 198 -19.67 9.17 -0.29
#